data_AF-A0A1Q8LGB8-F1
#
_entry.id   AF-A0A1Q8LGB8-F1
#
_cell.length_a   1.000
_cell.length_b   1.000
_cell.length_c   1.000
_cell.angle_alpha   90.00
_cell.angle_beta   90.00
_cell.angle_gamma   90.00
#
_symmetry.space_group_name_H-M   'P 1'
#
loop_
_entity.id
_entity.type
_entity.pdbx_description
1 polymer ?
#
loop_
_entity_poly.entity_id
_entity_poly.type
_entity_poly.pdbx_seq_one_letter_code
_entity_poly.pdbx_strand_id
1 'polypeptide(L)'
;MSVSQWDAAAINLYQRFCAGDVTPAEMAVELPPIWRFRSDRDPLHGPVAWQAMVEHAGYFCWGREGRRPGRRPRRRHRLFRGAVPQRRQGMSWTTNPAIARWFAEHRQVPAEIGLGRVWVAVVEPSRALGYLHHEREFLVDATDLAVRPWTGSDSGPVVRTRRWIADYAYW
;
A
#
# COMPACT_ATOMS: atom_id res chain seq x y z
N MET A 1 7.56 11.31 24.59
CA MET A 1 8.13 10.79 23.32
C MET A 1 7.63 11.69 22.20
N SER A 2 8.54 12.21 21.37
CA SER A 2 8.24 13.14 20.27
C SER A 2 7.47 12.44 19.15
N VAL A 3 6.41 13.06 18.63
CA VAL A 3 5.71 12.63 17.41
C VAL A 3 6.66 12.89 16.23
N SER A 4 6.87 11.90 15.35
CA SER A 4 7.74 12.14 14.19
C SER A 4 7.14 13.23 13.31
N GLN A 5 7.97 13.98 12.57
CA GLN A 5 7.47 15.01 11.64
C GLN A 5 6.44 14.45 10.64
N TRP A 6 6.58 13.16 10.27
CA TRP A 6 5.68 12.48 9.33
C TRP A 6 4.36 12.07 9.99
N ASP A 7 4.38 11.69 11.26
CA ASP A 7 3.16 11.42 12.02
C ASP A 7 2.37 12.71 12.25
N ALA A 8 3.05 13.82 12.55
CA ALA A 8 2.43 15.14 12.65
C ALA A 8 1.83 15.59 11.30
N ALA A 9 2.55 15.37 10.19
CA ALA A 9 2.06 15.62 8.85
C ALA A 9 0.83 14.77 8.51
N ALA A 10 0.80 13.50 8.91
CA ALA A 10 -0.37 12.63 8.75
C ALA A 10 -1.60 13.19 9.46
N ILE A 11 -1.45 13.60 10.72
CA ILE A 11 -2.54 14.17 11.53
C ILE A 11 -3.03 15.47 10.88
N ASN A 12 -2.12 16.36 10.46
CA ASN A 12 -2.49 17.62 9.83
C ASN A 12 -3.22 17.42 8.49
N LEU A 13 -2.71 16.54 7.62
CA LEU A 13 -3.34 16.22 6.35
C LEU A 13 -4.76 15.64 6.57
N TYR A 14 -4.91 14.74 7.55
CA TYR A 14 -6.21 14.18 7.88
C TYR A 14 -7.19 15.22 8.43
N GLN A 15 -6.74 16.16 9.27
CA GLN A 15 -7.58 17.25 9.78
C GLN A 15 -8.08 18.16 8.64
N ARG A 16 -7.20 18.58 7.74
CA ARG A 16 -7.56 19.37 6.55
C ARG A 16 -8.52 18.59 5.64
N PHE A 17 -8.30 17.29 5.46
CA PHE A 17 -9.19 16.42 4.70
C PHE A 17 -10.60 16.36 5.31
N CYS A 18 -10.71 16.16 6.62
CA CYS A 18 -11.99 16.18 7.33
C CYS A 18 -12.71 17.54 7.27
N ALA A 19 -11.97 18.63 7.15
CA ALA A 19 -12.52 19.98 6.96
C ALA A 19 -12.98 20.26 5.52
N GLY A 20 -12.62 19.40 4.55
CA GLY A 20 -12.92 19.60 3.13
C GLY A 20 -11.89 20.48 2.39
N ASP A 21 -10.75 20.78 3.01
CA ASP A 21 -9.75 21.73 2.52
C ASP A 21 -8.69 21.10 1.62
N VAL A 22 -8.82 19.81 1.30
CA VAL A 22 -7.84 19.06 0.50
C VAL A 22 -8.50 18.55 -0.75
N THR A 23 -8.00 18.94 -1.92
CA THR A 23 -8.44 18.38 -3.19
C THR A 23 -7.85 16.97 -3.42
N PRO A 24 -8.47 16.14 -4.29
CA PRO A 24 -7.88 14.86 -4.69
C PRO A 24 -6.44 14.97 -5.21
N ALA A 25 -6.13 16.04 -5.95
CA ALA A 25 -4.80 16.26 -6.51
C ALA A 25 -3.75 16.57 -5.43
N GLU A 26 -4.09 17.40 -4.44
CA GLU A 26 -3.22 17.68 -3.30
C GLU A 26 -3.00 16.42 -2.44
N MET A 27 -4.08 15.68 -2.16
CA MET A 27 -3.98 14.40 -1.44
C MET A 27 -3.03 13.42 -2.15
N ALA A 28 -3.12 13.29 -3.48
CA ALA A 28 -2.24 12.43 -4.27
C ALA A 28 -0.76 12.86 -4.28
N VAL A 29 -0.45 14.09 -3.86
CA VAL A 29 0.92 14.62 -3.74
C VAL A 29 1.44 14.50 -2.31
N GLU A 30 0.64 14.88 -1.32
CA GLU A 30 1.03 14.94 0.08
C GLU A 30 1.04 13.55 0.76
N LEU A 31 0.06 12.70 0.44
CA LEU A 31 -0.13 11.41 1.11
C LEU A 31 1.01 10.40 0.88
N PRO A 32 1.56 10.20 -0.32
CA PRO A 32 2.56 9.15 -0.55
C PRO A 32 3.84 9.25 0.32
N PRO A 33 4.50 10.41 0.46
CA PRO A 33 5.65 10.53 1.36
C PRO A 33 5.25 10.35 2.82
N ILE A 34 4.08 10.86 3.24
CA ILE A 34 3.57 10.66 4.60
C ILE A 34 3.35 9.17 4.89
N TRP A 35 2.67 8.46 3.99
CA TRP A 35 2.51 7.01 4.09
C TRP A 35 3.87 6.34 4.23
N ARG A 36 4.80 6.63 3.33
CA ARG A 36 6.11 5.96 3.33
C ARG A 36 6.92 6.16 4.61
N PHE A 37 6.93 7.37 5.15
CA PHE A 37 7.86 7.75 6.21
C PHE A 37 7.23 7.86 7.60
N ARG A 38 5.92 7.56 7.73
CA ARG A 38 5.26 7.46 9.04
C ARG A 38 5.95 6.43 9.94
N SER A 39 5.83 6.62 11.25
CA SER A 39 6.35 5.64 12.19
C SER A 39 5.53 4.35 12.19
N ASP A 40 6.06 3.29 12.80
CA ASP A 40 5.31 2.03 12.98
C ASP A 40 4.11 2.20 13.94
N ARG A 41 4.03 3.31 14.67
CA ARG A 41 2.85 3.67 15.46
C ARG A 41 1.88 4.41 14.55
N ASP A 42 0.69 3.85 14.36
CA ASP A 42 -0.35 4.49 13.56
C ASP A 42 -0.82 5.80 14.21
N PRO A 43 -0.55 6.97 13.60
CA PRO A 43 -0.91 8.26 14.17
C PRO A 43 -2.40 8.60 14.00
N LEU A 44 -3.12 7.87 13.13
CA LEU A 44 -4.55 8.09 12.87
C LEU A 44 -5.43 7.06 13.56
N HIS A 45 -4.85 6.21 14.41
CA HIS A 45 -5.53 5.22 15.25
C HIS A 45 -6.44 4.25 14.48
N GLY A 46 -6.16 3.97 13.20
CA GLY A 46 -6.86 2.94 12.47
C GLY A 46 -6.78 3.04 10.95
N PRO A 47 -7.09 1.92 10.25
CA PRO A 47 -6.99 1.83 8.79
C PRO A 47 -8.04 2.66 8.04
N VAL A 48 -9.17 2.99 8.68
CA VAL A 48 -10.30 3.69 8.03
C VAL A 48 -9.89 5.10 7.58
N ALA A 49 -9.16 5.84 8.41
CA ALA A 49 -8.70 7.19 8.07
C ALA A 49 -7.74 7.17 6.88
N TRP A 50 -6.80 6.22 6.88
CA TRP A 50 -5.88 6.01 5.76
C TRP A 50 -6.60 5.64 4.47
N GLN A 51 -7.55 4.72 4.55
CA GLN A 51 -8.35 4.31 3.40
C GLN A 51 -9.11 5.48 2.79
N ALA A 52 -9.81 6.27 3.61
CA ALA A 52 -10.56 7.44 3.14
C ALA A 52 -9.65 8.45 2.41
N MET A 53 -8.46 8.74 2.97
CA MET A 53 -7.50 9.63 2.33
C MET A 53 -6.96 9.07 1.01
N VAL A 54 -6.61 7.77 0.96
CA VAL A 54 -6.11 7.14 -0.26
C VAL A 54 -7.20 7.06 -1.34
N GLU A 55 -8.45 6.80 -0.96
CA GLU A 55 -9.59 6.83 -1.89
C GLU A 55 -9.83 8.24 -2.42
N HIS A 56 -9.76 9.25 -1.56
CA HIS A 56 -9.90 10.67 -1.93
C HIS A 56 -8.82 11.13 -2.92
N ALA A 57 -7.59 10.62 -2.79
CA ALA A 57 -6.51 10.89 -3.74
C ALA A 57 -6.84 10.43 -5.18
N GLY A 58 -7.80 9.51 -5.33
CA GLY A 58 -7.96 8.72 -6.54
C GLY A 58 -6.73 7.84 -6.79
N TYR A 59 -6.65 7.26 -7.99
CA TYR A 59 -5.47 6.46 -8.34
C TYR A 59 -4.23 7.34 -8.51
N PHE A 60 -3.13 7.00 -7.83
CA PHE A 60 -1.85 7.68 -8.00
C PHE A 60 -0.66 6.71 -8.15
N CYS A 61 0.38 7.19 -8.82
CA CYS A 61 1.71 6.56 -8.82
C CYS A 61 2.72 7.53 -8.20
N TRP A 62 3.60 7.01 -7.35
CA TRP A 62 4.62 7.82 -6.69
C TRP A 62 5.99 7.13 -6.72
N GLY A 63 7.03 7.90 -7.03
CA GLY A 63 8.39 7.41 -7.24
C GLY A 63 9.46 8.47 -6.92
N ARG A 64 10.66 8.32 -7.48
CA ARG A 64 11.86 9.11 -7.09
C ARG A 64 11.75 10.57 -7.49
N GLU A 65 10.99 10.82 -8.54
CA GLU A 65 10.68 12.15 -9.07
C GLU A 65 9.36 12.70 -8.50
N GLY A 66 8.81 12.07 -7.45
CA GLY A 66 7.53 12.43 -6.87
C GLY A 66 6.35 11.75 -7.56
N ARG A 67 5.21 12.47 -7.59
CA ARG A 67 3.98 11.99 -8.24
C ARG A 67 4.20 11.87 -9.74
N ARG A 68 3.84 10.71 -10.31
CA ARG A 68 3.79 10.52 -11.76
C ARG A 68 2.34 10.37 -12.22
N PRO A 69 1.99 10.82 -13.44
CA PRO A 69 0.73 10.45 -14.07
C PRO A 69 0.65 8.92 -14.16
N GLY A 70 -0.10 8.32 -13.26
CA GLY A 70 -0.31 6.88 -13.21
C GLY A 70 -1.64 6.54 -13.85
N ARG A 71 -1.68 5.51 -14.70
CA ARG A 71 -2.94 4.86 -15.05
C ARG A 71 -3.13 3.66 -14.15
N ARG A 72 -4.33 3.57 -13.55
CA ARG A 72 -4.77 2.40 -12.80
C ARG A 72 -4.51 1.13 -13.63
N PRO A 73 -4.06 0.03 -13.03
CA PRO A 73 -3.82 -1.20 -13.77
C PRO A 73 -5.08 -1.63 -14.52
N ARG A 74 -4.94 -2.10 -15.76
CA ARG A 74 -6.10 -2.48 -16.60
C ARG A 74 -6.57 -3.91 -16.37
N ARG A 75 -5.79 -4.72 -15.65
CA ARG A 75 -6.05 -6.14 -15.44
C ARG A 75 -6.03 -6.43 -13.94
N ARG A 76 -6.77 -7.46 -13.53
CA ARG A 76 -6.65 -7.99 -12.17
C ARG A 76 -5.23 -8.46 -11.89
N HIS A 77 -4.77 -8.24 -10.66
CA HIS A 77 -3.44 -8.62 -10.22
C HIS A 77 -3.52 -9.62 -9.08
N ARG A 78 -2.67 -10.64 -9.14
CA ARG A 78 -2.38 -11.44 -7.96
C ARG A 78 -1.35 -10.70 -7.13
N LEU A 79 -1.73 -10.33 -5.91
CA LEU A 79 -0.89 -9.59 -4.98
C LEU A 79 -0.67 -10.38 -3.69
N PHE A 80 0.42 -10.05 -3.00
CA PHE A 80 0.89 -10.68 -1.79
C PHE A 80 1.08 -9.65 -0.67
N ARG A 81 0.86 -10.07 0.58
CA ARG A 81 1.05 -9.24 1.77
C ARG A 81 1.69 -10.06 2.88
N GLY A 82 2.68 -9.49 3.56
CA GLY A 82 3.23 -10.04 4.80
C GLY A 82 2.53 -9.44 6.00
N ALA A 83 1.83 -10.25 6.79
CA ALA A 83 1.15 -9.79 7.99
C ALA A 83 0.78 -10.94 8.93
N VAL A 84 0.54 -10.64 10.21
CA VAL A 84 -0.23 -11.53 11.09
C VAL A 84 -1.66 -11.75 10.60
N PRO A 85 -2.34 -12.85 10.98
CA PRO A 85 -3.70 -13.16 10.52
C PRO A 85 -4.74 -12.06 10.73
N GLN A 86 -4.64 -11.33 11.84
CA GLN A 86 -5.54 -10.25 12.20
C GLN A 86 -5.39 -9.01 11.29
N ARG A 87 -4.23 -8.86 10.64
CA ARG A 87 -3.87 -7.69 9.80
C ARG A 87 -3.76 -8.05 8.31
N ARG A 88 -4.30 -9.21 7.91
CA ARG A 88 -4.23 -9.74 6.54
C ARG A 88 -4.94 -8.89 5.49
N GLN A 89 -5.87 -8.03 5.90
CA GLN A 89 -6.61 -7.10 5.02
C GLN A 89 -6.05 -5.67 5.05
N GLY A 90 -4.84 -5.44 5.57
CA GLY A 90 -4.23 -4.10 5.48
C GLY A 90 -3.90 -3.69 4.04
N MET A 91 -3.70 -2.40 3.80
CA MET A 91 -3.65 -1.80 2.46
C MET A 91 -2.36 -2.03 1.67
N SER A 92 -1.27 -2.44 2.32
CA SER A 92 0.04 -2.61 1.68
C SER A 92 0.18 -4.00 1.06
N TRP A 93 0.32 -4.05 -0.26
CA TRP A 93 0.41 -5.29 -1.05
C TRP A 93 1.53 -5.20 -2.09
N THR A 94 2.02 -6.32 -2.60
CA THR A 94 3.09 -6.35 -3.62
C THR A 94 2.86 -7.47 -4.62
N THR A 95 3.42 -7.35 -5.83
CA THR A 95 3.46 -8.47 -6.80
C THR A 95 4.57 -9.47 -6.48
N ASN A 96 5.49 -9.15 -5.57
CA ASN A 96 6.64 -9.98 -5.25
C ASN A 96 6.46 -10.72 -3.91
N PRO A 97 6.27 -12.05 -3.91
CA PRO A 97 6.09 -12.81 -2.67
C PRO A 97 7.31 -12.78 -1.74
N ALA A 98 8.53 -12.54 -2.27
CA ALA A 98 9.72 -12.41 -1.43
C ALA A 98 9.69 -11.13 -0.57
N ILE A 99 9.16 -10.02 -1.11
CA ILE A 99 8.96 -8.79 -0.34
C ILE A 99 7.91 -9.04 0.75
N ALA A 100 6.78 -9.66 0.39
CA ALA A 100 5.76 -10.02 1.37
C ALA A 100 6.29 -10.91 2.49
N ARG A 101 7.15 -11.90 2.18
CA ARG A 101 7.80 -12.75 3.18
C ARG A 101 8.68 -11.92 4.13
N TRP A 102 9.51 -11.04 3.60
CA TRP A 102 10.34 -10.17 4.43
C TRP A 102 9.51 -9.35 5.43
N PHE A 103 8.37 -8.79 4.99
CA PHE A 103 7.46 -8.06 5.89
C PHE A 103 6.84 -8.96 6.96
N ALA A 104 6.43 -10.19 6.60
CA ALA A 104 5.88 -11.15 7.54
C ALA A 104 6.87 -11.50 8.66
N GLU A 105 8.17 -11.53 8.35
CA GLU A 105 9.23 -11.90 9.27
C GLU A 105 9.77 -10.72 10.09
N HIS A 106 9.87 -9.52 9.51
CA HIS A 106 10.68 -8.42 10.07
C HIS A 106 9.92 -7.14 10.44
N ARG A 107 8.67 -6.96 9.98
CA ARG A 107 7.89 -5.72 10.16
C ARG A 107 6.63 -5.91 11.00
N GLN A 108 6.59 -6.96 11.83
CA GLN A 108 5.54 -7.12 12.84
C GLN A 108 5.90 -6.32 14.08
N VAL A 109 4.89 -5.88 14.84
CA VAL A 109 5.15 -5.25 16.15
C VAL A 109 5.80 -6.29 17.09
N PRO A 110 6.56 -5.88 18.12
CA PRO A 110 7.35 -6.81 18.93
C PRO A 110 6.57 -8.01 19.48
N ALA A 111 5.32 -7.80 19.91
CA ALA A 111 4.45 -8.86 20.45
C ALA A 111 3.95 -9.87 19.39
N GLU A 112 4.12 -9.57 18.10
CA GLU A 112 3.61 -10.34 16.97
C GLU A 112 4.72 -11.02 16.14
N ILE A 113 5.98 -10.86 16.55
CA ILE A 113 7.13 -11.49 15.87
C ILE A 113 6.94 -13.02 15.84
N GLY A 114 7.18 -13.63 14.68
CA GLY A 114 7.01 -15.07 14.46
C GLY A 114 5.57 -15.51 14.12
N LEU A 115 4.58 -14.62 14.22
CA LEU A 115 3.18 -14.92 13.86
C LEU A 115 2.84 -14.54 12.42
N GLY A 116 3.72 -13.79 11.75
CA GLY A 116 3.51 -13.29 10.41
C GLY A 116 3.45 -14.41 9.36
N ARG A 117 2.60 -14.21 8.35
CA ARG A 117 2.43 -15.11 7.21
C ARG A 117 2.35 -14.31 5.92
N VAL A 118 2.56 -14.99 4.80
CA VAL A 118 2.26 -14.42 3.49
C VAL A 118 0.81 -14.73 3.13
N TRP A 119 0.09 -13.69 2.76
CA TRP A 119 -1.28 -13.73 2.27
C TRP A 119 -1.30 -13.42 0.79
N VAL A 120 -2.28 -13.98 0.07
CA VAL A 120 -2.46 -13.76 -1.36
C VAL A 120 -3.93 -13.47 -1.67
N ALA A 121 -4.15 -12.56 -2.62
CA ALA A 121 -5.46 -12.27 -3.17
C ALA A 121 -5.38 -11.89 -4.65
N VAL A 122 -6.49 -12.04 -5.37
CA VAL A 122 -6.67 -11.48 -6.71
C VAL A 122 -7.42 -10.16 -6.56
N VAL A 123 -6.75 -9.07 -6.95
CA VAL A 123 -7.22 -7.70 -6.76
C VAL A 123 -7.65 -7.14 -8.11
N GLU A 124 -8.92 -6.74 -8.20
CA GLU A 124 -9.46 -6.06 -9.38
C GLU A 124 -8.86 -4.66 -9.55
N PRO A 125 -8.71 -4.15 -10.79
CA PRO A 125 -8.25 -2.81 -11.08
C PRO A 125 -8.79 -1.72 -10.16
N SER A 126 -10.11 -1.70 -9.96
CA SER A 126 -10.82 -0.67 -9.19
C SER A 126 -10.38 -0.60 -7.72
N ARG A 127 -9.87 -1.70 -7.16
CA ARG A 127 -9.39 -1.78 -5.79
C ARG A 127 -7.93 -1.38 -5.63
N ALA A 128 -7.19 -1.22 -6.73
CA ALA A 128 -5.86 -0.61 -6.70
C ALA A 128 -6.01 0.91 -6.57
N LEU A 129 -5.62 1.42 -5.42
CA LEU A 129 -5.76 2.83 -5.07
C LEU A 129 -4.46 3.62 -5.30
N GLY A 130 -3.30 2.97 -5.21
CA GLY A 130 -2.03 3.62 -5.50
C GLY A 130 -0.90 2.64 -5.76
N TYR A 131 0.19 3.15 -6.33
CA TYR A 131 1.43 2.40 -6.52
C TYR A 131 2.68 3.20 -6.14
N LEU A 132 3.49 2.65 -5.24
CA LEU A 132 4.76 3.23 -4.79
C LEU A 132 5.91 2.48 -5.47
N HIS A 133 6.52 3.10 -6.49
CA HIS A 133 7.52 2.47 -7.35
C HIS A 133 8.75 1.96 -6.59
N HIS A 134 9.20 2.71 -5.58
CA HIS A 134 10.39 2.37 -4.79
C HIS A 134 10.22 1.10 -3.97
N GLU A 135 9.01 0.90 -3.46
CA GLU A 135 8.70 -0.19 -2.54
C GLU A 135 8.07 -1.37 -3.28
N ARG A 136 7.78 -1.19 -4.58
CA ARG A 136 7.01 -2.13 -5.39
C ARG A 136 5.71 -2.51 -4.67
N GLU A 137 5.09 -1.50 -4.10
CA GLU A 137 3.93 -1.58 -3.23
C GLU A 137 2.70 -1.04 -3.94
N PHE A 138 1.61 -1.80 -3.88
CA PHE A 138 0.26 -1.34 -4.16
C PHE A 138 -0.42 -0.96 -2.86
N LEU A 139 -1.09 0.19 -2.87
CA LEU A 139 -2.13 0.49 -1.91
C LEU A 139 -3.44 -0.07 -2.45
N VAL A 140 -4.06 -0.95 -1.67
CA VAL A 140 -5.25 -1.71 -2.06
C VAL A 140 -6.35 -1.50 -1.05
N ASP A 141 -7.56 -1.22 -1.52
CA ASP A 141 -8.76 -1.48 -0.73
C ASP A 141 -8.94 -2.99 -0.61
N ALA A 142 -8.54 -3.54 0.54
CA ALA A 142 -8.62 -4.96 0.86
C ALA A 142 -9.86 -5.34 1.68
N THR A 143 -10.83 -4.42 1.79
CA THR A 143 -12.11 -4.65 2.47
C THR A 143 -12.86 -5.77 1.77
N ASP A 144 -13.21 -6.81 2.54
CA ASP A 144 -13.92 -8.01 2.08
C ASP A 144 -13.25 -8.77 0.93
N LEU A 145 -11.97 -8.51 0.66
CA LEU A 145 -11.21 -9.27 -0.33
C LEU A 145 -11.05 -10.72 0.16
N ALA A 146 -11.22 -11.67 -0.78
CA ALA A 146 -10.99 -13.09 -0.54
C ALA A 146 -9.49 -13.36 -0.37
N VAL A 147 -8.97 -13.03 0.83
CA VAL A 147 -7.57 -13.20 1.22
C VAL A 147 -7.37 -14.60 1.78
N ARG A 148 -6.40 -15.33 1.21
CA ARG A 148 -6.04 -16.68 1.66
C ARG A 148 -4.54 -16.77 2.02
N PRO A 149 -4.14 -17.70 2.91
CA PRO A 149 -2.72 -17.99 3.13
C PRO A 149 -2.04 -18.42 1.83
N TRP A 150 -0.81 -17.97 1.60
CA TRP A 150 0.01 -18.42 0.49
C TRP A 150 0.95 -19.54 0.95
N THR A 151 0.89 -20.68 0.28
CA THR A 151 1.65 -21.90 0.64
C THR A 151 2.93 -22.11 -0.17
N GLY A 152 3.31 -21.15 -1.03
CA GLY A 152 4.51 -21.26 -1.87
C GLY A 152 4.29 -21.97 -3.21
N SER A 153 3.18 -22.72 -3.37
CA SER A 153 2.89 -23.53 -4.57
C SER A 153 1.97 -22.85 -5.59
N ASP A 154 1.41 -21.67 -5.29
CA ASP A 154 0.61 -20.92 -6.26
C ASP A 154 1.49 -20.30 -7.36
N SER A 155 1.85 -21.09 -8.37
CA SER A 155 2.55 -20.69 -9.58
C SER A 155 1.60 -20.22 -10.70
N GLY A 156 0.43 -19.64 -10.35
CA GLY A 156 -0.32 -18.80 -11.29
C GLY A 156 0.57 -17.69 -11.87
N PRO A 157 0.29 -17.18 -13.09
CA PRO A 157 1.26 -16.51 -13.94
C PRO A 157 1.94 -15.35 -13.20
N VAL A 158 3.19 -15.60 -12.79
CA VAL A 158 4.13 -14.57 -12.39
C VAL A 158 4.48 -13.86 -13.69
N VAL A 159 3.83 -12.72 -13.96
CA VAL A 159 4.30 -11.83 -15.02
C VAL A 159 5.72 -11.44 -14.64
N ARG A 160 6.70 -12.05 -15.30
CA ARG A 160 8.13 -11.79 -15.10
C ARG A 160 8.35 -10.28 -15.15
N THR A 161 8.72 -9.72 -14.02
CA THR A 161 8.90 -8.28 -13.73
C THR A 161 9.99 -7.59 -14.56
N ARG A 162 10.69 -8.31 -15.45
CA ARG A 162 11.68 -7.71 -16.35
C ARG A 162 11.05 -6.87 -17.48
N ARG A 163 9.79 -7.11 -17.85
CA ARG A 163 9.12 -6.32 -18.93
C ARG A 163 8.34 -5.10 -18.43
N TRP A 164 8.08 -5.01 -17.12
CA TRP A 164 7.25 -3.94 -16.53
C TRP A 164 7.95 -2.59 -16.36
N ILE A 165 9.28 -2.56 -16.30
CA ILE A 165 10.02 -1.29 -16.27
C ILE A 165 10.00 -0.64 -17.66
N ALA A 166 9.95 -1.41 -18.75
CA ALA A 166 9.98 -0.88 -20.11
C ALA A 166 8.67 -0.20 -20.54
N ASP A 167 7.52 -0.71 -20.11
CA ASP A 167 6.21 -0.15 -20.48
C ASP A 167 5.81 1.11 -19.68
N TYR A 168 6.63 1.51 -18.70
CA TYR A 168 6.43 2.71 -17.86
C TYR A 168 7.70 3.60 -17.76
N ALA A 169 8.74 3.30 -18.55
CA ALA A 169 9.95 4.14 -18.69
C ALA A 169 9.89 5.10 -19.89
N TYR A 170 8.83 5.01 -20.68
CA TYR A 170 8.47 5.96 -21.73
C TYR A 170 6.98 6.24 -21.53
N TRP A 171 6.58 7.51 -21.68
CA TRP A 171 5.26 8.13 -21.39
C TRP A 171 5.13 8.78 -20.01
#